data_AF-A0A3B8VMD8-F1
#
_entry.id   AF-A0A3B8VMD8-F1
#
_cell.length_a   1.000
_cell.length_b   1.000
_cell.length_c   1.000
_cell.angle_alpha   90.00
_cell.angle_beta   90.00
_cell.angle_gamma   90.00
#
_symmetry.space_group_name_H-M   'P 1'
#
loop_
_entity.id
_entity.type
_entity.pdbx_description
1 polymer ?
#
loop_
_entity_poly.entity_id
_entity_poly.type
_entity_poly.pdbx_seq_one_letter_code
_entity_poly.pdbx_strand_id
1 'polypeptide(L)'
;MHLAVDRDKDGIFDLDDVTRVKIDDGRITEIEKNLGDWDAGDTGVMLCTSGLFEGLESAAATNKHSLSDGLRELARKGRARTLDVTGMSWLDVDTPEAL
;
A
#
# COMPACT_ATOMS: atom_id res chain seq x y z
N MET A 1 11.08 4.36 -2.30
CA MET A 1 10.20 4.68 -1.17
C MET A 1 9.86 3.39 -0.42
N HIS A 2 9.40 3.50 0.83
CA HIS A 2 9.00 2.35 1.64
C HIS A 2 7.58 2.53 2.15
N LEU A 3 6.71 1.56 1.91
CA LEU A 3 5.38 1.47 2.50
C LEU A 3 5.45 0.64 3.78
N ALA A 4 4.91 1.15 4.89
CA ALA A 4 4.73 0.36 6.10
C ALA A 4 3.59 -0.64 5.87
N VAL A 5 3.84 -1.91 6.15
CA VAL A 5 2.87 -2.99 5.91
C VAL A 5 2.70 -3.85 7.16
N ASP A 6 1.49 -4.39 7.31
CA ASP A 6 1.14 -5.34 8.36
C ASP A 6 0.82 -6.71 7.76
N ARG A 7 1.50 -7.76 8.22
CA ARG A 7 1.29 -9.13 7.74
C ARG A 7 0.25 -9.90 8.56
N ASP A 8 -0.17 -9.37 9.71
CA ASP A 8 -1.21 -10.01 10.52
C ASP A 8 -2.60 -9.71 9.95
N LYS A 9 -3.02 -10.53 8.99
CA LYS A 9 -4.30 -10.36 8.29
C LYS A 9 -5.50 -10.52 9.21
N ASP A 10 -5.38 -11.33 10.26
CA ASP A 10 -6.47 -11.58 11.20
C ASP A 10 -6.69 -10.37 12.13
N GLY A 11 -5.67 -9.51 12.27
CA GLY A 11 -5.73 -8.28 13.06
C GLY A 11 -6.23 -7.03 12.31
N ILE A 12 -6.45 -7.11 11.00
CA ILE A 12 -6.92 -5.98 10.19
C ILE A 12 -8.41 -5.74 10.45
N PHE A 13 -8.76 -4.50 10.82
CA PHE A 13 -10.12 -4.11 11.17
C PHE A 13 -11.13 -4.30 10.03
N ASP A 14 -10.84 -3.74 8.85
CA ASP A 14 -11.68 -3.86 7.66
C ASP A 14 -10.88 -4.50 6.50
N LEU A 15 -11.05 -5.81 6.34
CA LEU A 15 -10.41 -6.58 5.28
C LEU A 15 -10.96 -6.29 3.88
N ASP A 16 -12.15 -5.72 3.78
CA ASP A 16 -12.77 -5.38 2.49
C ASP A 16 -12.29 -4.01 2.00
N ASP A 17 -11.97 -3.08 2.90
CA ASP A 17 -11.42 -1.77 2.52
C ASP A 17 -9.90 -1.71 2.44
N VAL A 18 -9.18 -2.58 3.17
CA VAL A 18 -7.70 -2.54 3.21
C VAL A 18 -7.07 -2.63 1.82
N THR A 19 -6.10 -1.75 1.56
CA THR A 19 -5.28 -1.88 0.35
C THR A 19 -4.30 -3.03 0.54
N ARG A 20 -4.40 -4.07 -0.30
CA ARG A 20 -3.61 -5.30 -0.19
C ARG A 20 -2.31 -5.17 -0.97
N VAL A 21 -1.25 -5.81 -0.48
CA VAL A 21 0.11 -5.72 -1.05
C VAL A 21 0.67 -7.13 -1.27
N LYS A 22 1.15 -7.41 -2.48
CA LYS A 22 1.99 -8.58 -2.79
C LYS A 22 3.46 -8.18 -2.77
N ILE A 23 4.30 -9.03 -2.19
CA ILE A 23 5.69 -8.73 -1.86
C ILE A 23 6.60 -9.84 -2.37
N ASP A 24 7.67 -9.46 -3.06
CA ASP A 24 8.78 -10.34 -3.43
C ASP A 24 10.12 -9.68 -3.05
N ASP A 25 10.94 -10.36 -2.25
CA ASP A 25 12.23 -9.85 -1.73
C ASP A 25 12.14 -8.41 -1.16
N GLY A 26 11.09 -8.15 -0.37
CA GLY A 26 10.81 -6.84 0.24
C GLY A 26 10.43 -5.73 -0.76
N ARG A 27 10.14 -6.08 -2.01
CA ARG A 27 9.64 -5.18 -3.06
C ARG A 27 8.16 -5.41 -3.25
N ILE A 28 7.44 -4.32 -3.50
CA ILE A 28 6.02 -4.41 -3.89
C ILE A 28 5.96 -4.90 -5.34
N THR A 29 5.28 -6.01 -5.58
CA THR A 29 5.01 -6.52 -6.93
C THR A 29 3.62 -6.12 -7.40
N GLU A 30 2.63 -6.15 -6.51
CA GLU A 30 1.24 -5.72 -6.77
C GLU A 30 0.66 -5.00 -5.55
N ILE A 31 -0.22 -4.02 -5.79
CA ILE A 31 -0.92 -3.27 -4.75
C ILE A 31 -2.29 -2.79 -5.24
N GLU A 32 -3.37 -3.38 -4.73
CA GLU A 32 -4.78 -3.02 -5.02
C GLU A 32 -5.70 -3.49 -3.87
N LYS A 33 -6.91 -2.93 -3.75
CA LYS A 33 -7.90 -3.37 -2.75
C LYS A 33 -8.38 -4.82 -2.97
N ASN A 34 -8.52 -5.23 -4.23
CA ASN A 34 -9.14 -6.53 -4.59
C ASN A 34 -8.14 -7.62 -5.00
N LEU A 35 -6.93 -7.62 -4.44
CA LEU A 35 -5.97 -8.71 -4.69
C LEU A 35 -6.41 -10.00 -4.00
N GLY A 36 -6.47 -11.09 -4.77
CA GLY A 36 -6.81 -12.42 -4.26
C GLY A 36 -5.65 -13.05 -3.49
N ASP A 37 -4.47 -13.10 -4.10
CA ASP A 37 -3.22 -13.50 -3.44
C ASP A 37 -2.44 -12.24 -3.03
N TRP A 38 -2.18 -12.09 -1.73
CA TRP A 38 -1.51 -10.94 -1.15
C TRP A 38 -0.81 -11.34 0.15
N ASP A 39 0.18 -10.57 0.58
CA ASP A 39 1.05 -10.92 1.70
C ASP A 39 0.88 -10.01 2.92
N ALA A 40 0.50 -8.74 2.72
CA ALA A 40 0.37 -7.75 3.80
C ALA A 40 -0.63 -6.61 3.47
N GLY A 41 -1.20 -5.98 4.48
CA GLY A 41 -2.04 -4.79 4.37
C GLY A 41 -1.21 -3.52 4.39
N ASP A 42 -1.60 -2.53 3.59
CA ASP A 42 -1.10 -1.16 3.62
C ASP A 42 -1.63 -0.45 4.87
N THR A 43 -0.74 0.15 5.69
CA THR A 43 -1.14 0.86 6.91
C THR A 43 -1.42 2.35 6.72
N GLY A 44 -1.33 2.85 5.48
CA GLY A 44 -1.43 4.27 5.12
C GLY A 44 -0.15 5.08 5.38
N VAL A 45 0.88 4.48 6.01
CA VAL A 45 2.13 5.17 6.36
C VAL A 45 3.24 4.83 5.39
N MET A 46 3.92 5.84 4.87
CA MET A 46 5.01 5.66 3.91
C MET A 46 6.16 6.65 4.09
N LEU A 47 7.38 6.14 3.91
CA LEU A 47 8.58 6.95 3.74
C LEU A 47 8.74 7.31 2.25
N CYS A 48 8.27 8.49 1.91
CA CYS A 48 8.29 9.03 0.55
C CYS A 48 9.67 9.51 0.14
N THR A 49 9.94 9.42 -1.16
CA THR A 49 11.01 10.16 -1.83
C THR A 49 10.38 11.04 -2.92
N SER A 50 11.13 11.97 -3.50
CA SER A 50 10.63 12.77 -4.64
C SER A 50 10.13 11.93 -5.81
N GLY A 51 10.57 10.67 -5.93
CA GLY A 51 10.07 9.73 -6.92
C GLY A 51 8.56 9.45 -6.82
N LEU A 52 7.91 9.73 -5.68
CA LEU A 52 6.45 9.60 -5.56
C LEU A 52 5.72 10.45 -6.61
N PHE A 53 6.18 11.68 -6.85
CA PHE A 53 5.56 12.58 -7.82
C PHE A 53 5.63 12.03 -9.25
N GLU A 54 6.76 11.44 -9.63
CA GLU A 54 6.89 10.75 -10.93
C GLU A 54 5.89 9.59 -11.07
N GLY A 55 5.65 8.86 -9.98
CA GLY A 55 4.65 7.78 -9.94
C GLY A 55 3.23 8.32 -10.12
N LEU A 56 2.88 9.37 -9.37
CA LEU A 56 1.58 10.03 -9.44
C LEU A 56 1.31 10.64 -10.82
N GLU A 57 2.28 11.32 -11.42
CA GLU A 57 2.16 11.86 -12.77
C GLU A 57 1.93 10.76 -13.82
N SER A 58 2.66 9.64 -13.70
CA SER A 58 2.50 8.48 -14.56
C SER A 58 1.11 7.85 -14.43
N ALA A 59 0.59 7.75 -13.20
CA ALA A 59 -0.76 7.25 -12.94
C ALA A 59 -1.83 8.21 -13.50
N ALA A 60 -1.67 9.51 -13.27
CA ALA A 60 -2.60 10.55 -13.71
C ALA A 60 -2.72 10.60 -15.24
N ALA A 61 -1.62 10.31 -15.98
CA ALA A 61 -1.65 10.16 -17.44
C ALA A 61 -2.59 9.05 -17.93
N THR A 62 -2.97 8.11 -17.06
CA THR A 62 -3.95 7.04 -17.31
C THR A 62 -5.27 7.25 -16.56
N ASN A 63 -5.52 8.48 -16.09
CA ASN A 63 -6.71 8.88 -15.33
C ASN A 63 -6.89 8.14 -13.98
N LYS A 64 -5.76 7.81 -13.34
CA LYS A 64 -5.70 7.21 -12.00
C LYS A 64 -5.05 8.18 -11.02
N HIS A 65 -5.66 8.38 -9.84
CA HIS A 65 -5.36 9.54 -8.99
C HIS A 65 -5.12 9.21 -7.50
N SER A 66 -5.15 7.93 -7.10
CA SER A 66 -4.84 7.55 -5.71
C SER A 66 -3.33 7.46 -5.45
N LEU A 67 -2.93 7.52 -4.16
CA LEU A 67 -1.54 7.26 -3.76
C LEU A 67 -1.09 5.85 -4.18
N SER A 68 -1.95 4.86 -4.01
CA SER A 68 -1.70 3.48 -4.42
C SER A 68 -1.50 3.36 -5.92
N ASP A 69 -2.14 4.20 -6.74
CA ASP A 69 -1.89 4.25 -8.18
C ASP A 69 -0.46 4.70 -8.51
N GLY A 70 0.00 5.79 -7.89
CA GLY A 70 1.38 6.25 -8.06
C GLY A 70 2.40 5.23 -7.53
N LEU A 71 2.09 4.59 -6.40
CA LEU A 71 2.92 3.53 -5.84
C LEU A 71 3.01 2.31 -6.76
N ARG A 72 1.91 1.94 -7.42
CA ARG A 72 1.86 0.86 -8.42
C ARG A 72 2.75 1.16 -9.63
N GLU A 73 2.77 2.39 -10.12
CA GLU A 73 3.69 2.79 -11.20
C GLU A 73 5.16 2.73 -10.76
N LEU A 74 5.46 3.02 -9.50
CA LEU A 74 6.80 2.86 -8.94
C LEU A 74 7.18 1.40 -8.69
N ALA A 75 6.22 0.56 -8.28
CA ALA A 75 6.40 -0.88 -8.10
C ALA A 75 6.80 -1.56 -9.42
N ARG A 76 6.12 -1.23 -10.53
CA ARG A 76 6.48 -1.69 -11.89
C ARG A 76 7.91 -1.34 -12.30
N LYS A 77 8.47 -0.25 -11.75
CA LYS A 77 9.85 0.21 -11.99
C LYS A 77 10.84 -0.35 -10.96
N GLY A 78 10.41 -1.20 -10.04
CA GLY A 78 11.24 -1.73 -8.94
C GLY A 78 11.69 -0.65 -7.95
N ARG A 79 10.90 0.40 -7.75
CA ARG A 79 11.24 1.55 -6.86
C ARG A 79 10.36 1.65 -5.61
N ALA A 80 9.45 0.69 -5.43
CA ALA A 80 8.60 0.55 -4.25
C ALA A 80 9.03 -0.66 -3.41
N ARG A 81 9.26 -0.44 -2.12
CA ARG A 81 9.63 -1.45 -1.13
C ARG A 81 8.69 -1.43 0.05
N THR A 82 8.73 -2.45 0.87
CA THR A 82 7.97 -2.53 2.12
C THR A 82 8.87 -2.37 3.35
N LEU A 83 8.29 -1.87 4.43
CA LEU A 83 8.82 -1.93 5.78
C LEU A 83 7.80 -2.69 6.63
N ASP A 84 8.21 -3.79 7.23
CA ASP A 84 7.32 -4.60 8.07
C ASP A 84 7.12 -3.93 9.43
N VAL A 85 5.87 -3.63 9.77
CA VAL A 85 5.47 -3.05 11.06
C VAL A 85 4.46 -3.94 11.79
N THR A 86 4.38 -5.23 11.41
CA THR A 86 3.46 -6.20 12.01
C THR A 86 3.54 -6.19 13.54
N GLY A 87 2.38 -6.12 14.19
CA GLY A 87 2.25 -6.06 15.65
C GLY A 87 2.33 -4.65 16.25
N MET A 88 2.54 -3.61 15.44
CA MET A 88 2.36 -2.21 15.86
C MET A 88 0.89 -1.82 15.73
N SER A 89 0.37 -1.01 16.64
CA SER A 89 -1.01 -0.52 16.55
C SER A 89 -1.17 0.51 15.43
N TRP A 90 -2.16 0.31 14.57
CA TRP A 90 -2.60 1.25 13.55
C TRP A 90 -4.09 1.03 13.25
N LEU A 91 -4.75 2.04 12.69
CA LEU A 91 -6.15 1.99 12.26
C LEU A 91 -6.37 3.10 11.24
N ASP A 92 -7.08 2.80 10.15
CA ASP A 92 -7.65 3.83 9.29
C ASP A 92 -9.03 4.22 9.83
N VAL A 93 -9.24 5.51 10.09
CA VAL A 93 -10.45 6.02 10.76
C VAL A 93 -11.24 6.88 9.78
N ASP A 94 -12.01 6.22 8.92
CA ASP A 94 -12.81 6.83 7.86
C ASP A 94 -14.29 6.42 7.90
N THR A 95 -14.66 5.48 8.78
CA THR A 95 -16.02 4.99 9.03
C THR A 95 -16.43 5.18 10.50
N PRO A 96 -17.74 5.34 10.81
CA PRO A 96 -18.23 5.38 12.18
C PRO A 96 -17.88 4.14 13.02
N GLU A 97 -17.76 2.99 12.37
CA GLU A 97 -17.40 1.72 13.00
C GLU A 97 -15.96 1.70 13.54
N ALA A 98 -15.08 2.58 13.02
CA ALA A 98 -13.68 2.72 13.43
C ALA A 98 -13.47 3.68 14.64
N LEU A 99 -14.53 4.23 15.23
CA LEU A 99 -14.49 5.18 16.37
C LEU A 99 -14.50 4.53 17.76
#